data_AF-A0A7V3XFE9-F1
#
_entry.id   AF-A0A7V3XFE9-F1
#
_cell.length_a   1.000
_cell.length_b   1.000
_cell.length_c   1.000
_cell.angle_alpha   90.00
_cell.angle_beta   90.00
_cell.angle_gamma   90.00
#
_symmetry.space_group_name_H-M   'P 1'
#
loop_
_entity.id
_entity.type
_entity.pdbx_description
1 polymer ?
#
loop_
_entity_poly.entity_id
_entity_poly.type
_entity_poly.pdbx_seq_one_letter_code
_entity_poly.pdbx_strand_id
1 'polypeptide(L)'
;MRSIVLKQPGANWVDRGWYLITEFEMTNSRYFQKALALAQKSPGFIKLMDERNVLIYRNIFQPENLLEFEELYNLIRTWRNTRVYIKGEEVDPTLLDDGVACYIKTKLRRWSYHTCQSFDEKESKWGYLGCWRSGVTLNWVPGASAHFGARCWFYDGSLNSRGVYVIHKDEIYQRVFGGLEEYRRCPLLNLKNLSALIDRLPDRIDPKVDKEWKYTQGSKPRRVPRYDLYFEEPPPVPAVLPINEAAYRAYMQRVLKRP
;
A
#
# COMPACT_ATOMS: atom_id res chain seq x y z
N MET A 1 -11.05 -12.10 -18.42
CA MET A 1 -10.45 -11.95 -17.07
C MET A 1 -11.54 -12.14 -16.04
N ARG A 2 -11.30 -12.96 -15.01
CA ARG A 2 -12.30 -13.25 -13.96
C ARG A 2 -12.50 -11.99 -13.11
N SER A 3 -13.70 -11.42 -13.19
CA SER A 3 -14.18 -10.39 -12.27
C SER A 3 -14.07 -10.93 -10.84
N ILE A 4 -13.29 -10.25 -10.01
CA ILE A 4 -13.35 -10.45 -8.55
C ILE A 4 -14.65 -9.79 -8.10
N VAL A 5 -15.73 -10.56 -8.09
CA VAL A 5 -17.00 -10.14 -7.51
C VAL A 5 -16.82 -10.16 -6.00
N LEU A 6 -16.45 -9.02 -5.42
CA LEU A 6 -16.55 -8.80 -3.98
C LEU A 6 -18.03 -8.95 -3.62
N LYS A 7 -18.40 -10.03 -2.92
CA LYS A 7 -19.74 -10.19 -2.34
C LYS A 7 -20.03 -8.93 -1.53
N GLN A 8 -21.05 -8.18 -1.93
CA GLN A 8 -21.49 -7.03 -1.14
C GLN A 8 -22.00 -7.55 0.21
N PRO A 9 -21.53 -7.01 1.34
CA PRO A 9 -22.07 -7.36 2.64
C PRO A 9 -23.52 -6.86 2.74
N GLY A 10 -24.37 -7.62 3.45
CA GLY A 10 -25.81 -7.38 3.55
C GLY A 10 -26.19 -6.00 4.11
N ALA A 11 -27.48 -5.66 4.02
CA ALA A 11 -28.08 -4.32 4.12
C ALA A 11 -27.81 -3.46 5.39
N ASN A 12 -27.03 -3.94 6.36
CA ASN A 12 -26.66 -3.21 7.59
C ASN A 12 -25.14 -3.09 7.78
N TRP A 13 -24.35 -3.12 6.71
CA TRP A 13 -22.90 -2.97 6.81
C TRP A 13 -22.51 -1.52 7.12
N VAL A 14 -21.97 -1.30 8.32
CA VAL A 14 -21.34 -0.03 8.71
C VAL A 14 -19.85 -0.17 8.45
N ASP A 15 -19.28 0.71 7.63
CA ASP A 15 -17.82 0.81 7.48
C ASP A 15 -17.22 1.24 8.82
N ARG A 16 -16.53 0.32 9.49
CA ARG A 16 -15.84 0.58 10.77
C ARG A 16 -14.39 1.01 10.58
N GLY A 17 -13.99 1.30 9.34
CA GLY A 17 -12.60 1.57 9.00
C GLY A 17 -11.75 0.31 9.08
N TRP A 18 -10.46 0.50 9.41
CA TRP A 18 -9.52 -0.61 9.55
C TRP A 18 -9.59 -1.18 10.97
N TYR A 19 -9.71 -2.50 11.10
CA TYR A 19 -9.65 -3.18 12.39
C TYR A 19 -9.09 -4.60 12.23
N LEU A 20 -8.54 -5.12 13.32
CA LEU A 20 -8.10 -6.50 13.45
C LEU A 20 -8.79 -7.14 14.65
N ILE A 21 -9.23 -8.39 14.48
CA ILE A 21 -9.82 -9.18 15.58
C ILE A 21 -8.97 -10.41 15.81
N THR A 22 -8.70 -10.72 17.07
CA THR A 22 -8.23 -12.05 17.47
C THR A 22 -9.29 -12.74 18.31
N GLU A 23 -9.47 -14.03 18.09
CA GLU A 23 -10.31 -14.90 18.90
C GLU A 23 -9.50 -16.10 19.34
N PHE A 24 -9.68 -16.51 20.59
CA PHE A 24 -9.13 -17.77 21.09
C PHE A 24 -10.04 -18.36 22.17
N GLU A 25 -9.91 -19.66 22.37
CA GLU A 25 -10.65 -20.43 23.38
C GLU A 25 -9.75 -20.77 24.57
N MET A 26 -10.34 -21.34 25.61
CA MET A 26 -9.57 -21.96 26.70
C MET A 26 -8.69 -23.10 26.16
N THR A 27 -7.46 -23.19 26.65
CA THR A 27 -6.49 -24.22 26.23
C THR A 27 -5.61 -24.67 27.38
N ASN A 28 -4.99 -25.84 27.26
CA ASN A 28 -4.00 -26.38 28.19
C ASN A 28 -2.61 -25.75 28.05
N SER A 29 -2.44 -24.74 27.19
CA SER A 29 -1.18 -24.01 27.03
C SER A 29 -0.75 -23.37 28.35
N ARG A 30 0.52 -23.53 28.72
CA ARG A 30 1.12 -22.83 29.87
C ARG A 30 1.06 -21.31 29.78
N TYR A 31 0.85 -20.77 28.57
CA TYR A 31 0.73 -19.34 28.32
C TYR A 31 -0.71 -18.82 28.40
N PHE A 32 -1.70 -19.69 28.66
CA PHE A 32 -3.12 -19.30 28.64
C PHE A 32 -3.43 -18.13 29.58
N GLN A 33 -3.04 -18.24 30.85
CA GLN A 33 -3.32 -17.19 31.83
C GLN A 33 -2.64 -15.86 31.47
N LYS A 34 -1.42 -15.92 30.89
CA LYS A 34 -0.72 -14.72 30.41
C LYS A 34 -1.46 -14.07 29.24
N ALA A 35 -1.88 -14.87 28.25
CA ALA A 35 -2.62 -14.37 27.09
C ALA A 35 -3.97 -13.78 27.51
N LEU A 36 -4.70 -14.44 28.42
CA LEU A 36 -5.96 -13.93 28.96
C LEU A 36 -5.77 -12.60 29.69
N ALA A 37 -4.73 -12.47 30.52
CA ALA A 37 -4.42 -11.22 31.20
C ALA A 37 -4.05 -10.09 30.24
N LEU A 38 -3.33 -10.39 29.15
CA LEU A 38 -3.04 -9.41 28.08
C LEU A 38 -4.31 -9.01 27.33
N ALA A 39 -5.12 -10.00 26.95
CA ALA A 39 -6.39 -9.79 26.29
C ALA A 39 -7.31 -8.86 27.11
N GLN A 40 -7.45 -9.09 28.42
CA GLN A 40 -8.30 -8.32 29.31
C GLN A 40 -7.86 -6.86 29.52
N LYS A 41 -6.60 -6.51 29.22
CA LYS A 41 -6.11 -5.13 29.29
C LYS A 41 -6.55 -4.28 28.10
N SER A 42 -6.92 -4.91 26.98
CA SER A 42 -7.34 -4.20 25.78
C SER A 42 -8.76 -3.64 25.94
N PRO A 43 -9.02 -2.38 25.54
CA PRO A 43 -10.38 -1.81 25.58
C PRO A 43 -11.35 -2.52 24.63
N GLY A 44 -10.84 -3.27 23.64
CA GLY A 44 -11.63 -4.05 22.70
C GLY A 44 -11.91 -5.49 23.13
N PHE A 45 -11.65 -5.84 24.41
CA PHE A 45 -11.88 -7.19 24.92
C PHE A 45 -13.36 -7.50 25.14
N ILE A 46 -13.81 -8.63 24.62
CA ILE A 46 -15.18 -9.11 24.74
C ILE A 46 -15.15 -10.61 25.01
N LYS A 47 -15.99 -11.07 25.95
CA LYS A 47 -16.30 -12.49 26.12
C LYS A 47 -17.58 -12.81 25.38
N LEU A 48 -17.54 -13.83 24.53
CA LEU A 48 -18.69 -14.31 23.78
C LEU A 48 -18.89 -15.79 24.08
N MET A 49 -20.12 -16.26 23.97
CA MET A 49 -20.41 -17.68 23.99
C MET A 49 -20.91 -18.06 22.61
N ASP A 50 -20.30 -19.07 21.99
CA ASP A 50 -20.73 -19.55 20.67
C ASP A 50 -21.92 -20.52 20.79
N GLU A 51 -22.42 -20.99 19.65
CA GLU A 51 -23.54 -21.94 19.56
C GLU A 51 -23.25 -23.30 20.21
N ARG A 52 -21.97 -23.61 20.47
CA ARG A 52 -21.51 -24.83 21.12
C ARG A 52 -21.36 -24.64 22.65
N ASN A 53 -21.79 -23.50 23.19
CA ASN A 53 -21.55 -23.08 24.57
C ASN A 53 -20.06 -22.98 24.93
N VAL A 54 -19.20 -22.71 23.95
CA VAL A 54 -17.77 -22.48 24.18
C VAL A 54 -17.51 -20.98 24.40
N LEU A 55 -16.76 -20.66 25.45
CA LEU A 55 -16.36 -19.30 25.75
C LEU A 55 -15.25 -18.84 24.81
N ILE A 56 -15.52 -17.81 24.01
CA ILE A 56 -14.59 -17.16 23.10
C ILE A 56 -14.07 -15.87 23.74
N TYR A 57 -12.75 -15.73 23.78
CA TYR A 57 -12.06 -14.51 24.17
C TYR A 57 -11.74 -13.72 22.90
N ARG A 58 -12.47 -12.62 22.67
CA ARG A 58 -12.31 -11.76 21.50
C ARG A 58 -11.61 -10.47 21.88
N ASN A 59 -10.65 -10.05 21.05
CA ASN A 59 -10.05 -8.71 21.13
C ASN A 59 -10.19 -8.00 19.78
N ILE A 60 -10.60 -6.74 19.83
CA ILE A 60 -10.67 -5.86 18.66
C ILE A 60 -9.57 -4.81 18.78
N PHE A 61 -8.73 -4.70 17.75
CA PHE A 61 -7.59 -3.79 17.68
C PHE A 61 -7.80 -2.77 16.56
N GLN A 62 -7.49 -1.52 16.88
CA GLN A 62 -7.33 -0.42 15.94
C GLN A 62 -5.86 -0.31 15.51
N PRO A 63 -5.53 0.38 14.40
CA PRO A 63 -4.16 0.51 13.93
C PRO A 63 -3.17 0.99 15.01
N GLU A 64 -3.60 1.88 15.90
CA GLU A 64 -2.78 2.47 16.95
C GLU A 64 -2.40 1.46 18.04
N ASN A 65 -3.18 0.39 18.20
CA ASN A 65 -3.02 -0.64 19.23
C ASN A 65 -2.43 -1.95 18.68
N LEU A 66 -1.75 -1.90 17.53
CA LEU A 66 -1.20 -3.10 16.90
C LEU A 66 0.05 -3.65 17.60
N LEU A 67 0.67 -2.90 18.51
CA LEU A 67 1.76 -3.41 19.36
C LEU A 67 1.21 -4.39 20.41
N GLU A 68 0.07 -4.06 21.02
CA GLU A 68 -0.63 -4.91 21.97
C GLU A 68 -1.19 -6.16 21.28
N PHE A 69 -1.68 -6.02 20.05
CA PHE A 69 -2.01 -7.17 19.20
C PHE A 69 -0.81 -8.07 19.01
N GLU A 70 0.35 -7.55 18.60
CA GLU A 70 1.54 -8.36 18.33
C GLU A 70 2.00 -9.13 19.58
N GLU A 71 1.93 -8.52 20.76
CA GLU A 71 2.24 -9.18 22.04
C GLU A 71 1.29 -10.37 22.31
N LEU A 72 -0.02 -10.17 22.15
CA LEU A 72 -1.02 -11.22 22.33
C LEU A 72 -0.87 -12.32 21.26
N TYR A 73 -0.76 -11.92 19.99
CA TYR A 73 -0.61 -12.77 18.82
C TYR A 73 0.56 -13.75 18.99
N ASN A 74 1.71 -13.27 19.46
CA ASN A 74 2.88 -14.10 19.68
C ASN A 74 2.65 -15.26 20.67
N LEU A 75 1.66 -15.14 21.58
CA LEU A 75 1.28 -16.21 22.50
C LEU A 75 0.27 -17.19 21.89
N ILE A 76 -0.66 -16.69 21.07
CA ILE A 76 -1.85 -17.43 20.64
C ILE A 76 -1.78 -17.98 19.21
N ARG A 77 -0.86 -17.50 18.37
CA ARG A 77 -0.79 -17.81 16.92
C ARG A 77 -0.69 -19.29 16.55
N THR A 78 -0.24 -20.13 17.48
CA THR A 78 -0.09 -21.59 17.26
C THR A 78 -1.18 -22.42 17.94
N TRP A 79 -2.16 -21.80 18.61
CA TRP A 79 -3.22 -22.55 19.27
C TRP A 79 -4.28 -23.00 18.26
N ARG A 80 -4.80 -24.20 18.45
CA ARG A 80 -5.71 -24.88 17.51
C ARG A 80 -6.96 -24.08 17.16
N ASN A 81 -7.54 -23.37 18.14
CA ASN A 81 -8.80 -22.63 17.98
C ASN A 81 -8.57 -21.11 18.00
N THR A 82 -7.39 -20.65 17.57
CA THR A 82 -7.15 -19.23 17.34
C THR A 82 -7.67 -18.82 15.98
N ARG A 83 -8.37 -17.69 15.91
CA ARG A 83 -8.79 -17.06 14.66
C ARG A 83 -8.35 -15.62 14.62
N VAL A 84 -7.98 -15.15 13.43
CA VAL A 84 -7.60 -13.75 13.20
C VAL A 84 -8.41 -13.23 12.03
N TYR A 85 -8.99 -12.03 12.20
CA TYR A 85 -9.75 -11.35 11.17
C TYR A 85 -9.17 -9.97 10.91
N ILE A 86 -9.03 -9.58 9.65
CA ILE A 86 -8.62 -8.23 9.27
C ILE A 86 -9.68 -7.65 8.36
N LYS A 87 -10.29 -6.53 8.76
CA LYS A 87 -11.44 -5.92 8.07
C LYS A 87 -12.58 -6.91 7.77
N GLY A 88 -12.77 -7.89 8.65
CA GLY A 88 -13.81 -8.92 8.53
C GLY A 88 -13.43 -10.13 7.66
N GLU A 89 -12.26 -10.14 7.02
CA GLU A 89 -11.72 -11.32 6.33
C GLU A 89 -10.93 -12.18 7.32
N GLU A 90 -11.24 -13.47 7.43
CA GLU A 90 -10.42 -14.42 8.19
C GLU A 90 -9.08 -14.64 7.47
N VAL A 91 -7.99 -14.64 8.23
CA VAL A 91 -6.63 -14.88 7.73
C VAL A 91 -5.98 -16.03 8.48
N ASP A 92 -4.94 -16.62 7.88
CA ASP A 92 -4.15 -17.65 8.53
C ASP A 92 -3.54 -17.09 9.83
N PRO A 93 -3.93 -17.63 11.01
CA PRO A 93 -3.45 -17.12 12.29
C PRO A 93 -1.98 -17.44 12.56
N THR A 94 -1.34 -18.29 11.76
CA THR A 94 0.07 -18.68 11.93
C THR A 94 1.04 -17.72 11.25
N LEU A 95 0.55 -16.98 10.24
CA LEU A 95 1.30 -16.03 9.44
C LEU A 95 0.83 -14.61 9.74
N LEU A 96 1.76 -13.78 10.23
CA LEU A 96 1.47 -12.36 10.38
C LEU A 96 1.43 -11.75 8.99
N ASP A 97 0.29 -11.16 8.62
CA ASP A 97 0.12 -10.47 7.35
C ASP A 97 1.23 -9.42 7.12
N ASP A 98 1.84 -9.43 5.93
CA ASP A 98 2.98 -8.58 5.61
C ASP A 98 2.64 -7.09 5.68
N GLY A 99 1.40 -6.71 5.35
CA GLY A 99 0.89 -5.35 5.52
C GLY A 99 0.85 -4.92 6.98
N VAL A 100 0.37 -5.79 7.86
CA VAL A 100 0.31 -5.54 9.32
C VAL A 100 1.73 -5.52 9.93
N ALA A 101 2.56 -6.51 9.59
CA ALA A 101 3.95 -6.60 10.03
C ALA A 101 4.75 -5.36 9.62
N CYS A 102 4.62 -4.94 8.35
CA CYS A 102 5.23 -3.75 7.82
C CYS A 102 4.81 -2.53 8.64
N TYR A 103 3.51 -2.31 8.84
CA TYR A 103 2.99 -1.18 9.61
C TYR A 103 3.54 -1.13 11.04
N ILE A 104 3.54 -2.25 11.77
CA ILE A 104 4.12 -2.33 13.12
C ILE A 104 5.60 -1.91 13.09
N LYS A 105 6.38 -2.47 12.17
CA LYS A 105 7.83 -2.22 12.08
C LYS A 105 8.15 -0.79 11.65
N THR A 106 7.50 -0.28 10.61
CA THR A 106 7.87 0.98 9.95
C THR A 106 7.16 2.18 10.55
N LYS A 107 5.88 2.07 10.90
CA LYS A 107 5.08 3.19 11.43
C LYS A 107 5.12 3.26 12.95
N LEU A 108 4.83 2.16 13.64
CA LEU A 108 4.74 2.17 15.12
C LEU A 108 6.12 2.16 15.78
N ARG A 109 7.01 1.25 15.36
CA ARG A 109 8.37 1.12 15.92
C ARG A 109 9.41 2.05 15.32
N ARG A 110 9.11 2.66 14.16
CA ARG A 110 10.05 3.52 13.39
C ARG A 110 11.41 2.84 13.13
N TRP A 111 11.40 1.51 12.92
CA TRP A 111 12.60 0.67 12.92
C TRP A 111 13.26 0.53 11.54
N SER A 112 12.84 1.31 10.54
CA SER A 112 13.39 1.28 9.18
C SER A 112 13.84 2.66 8.72
N TYR A 113 14.96 2.70 7.99
CA TYR A 113 15.42 3.89 7.24
C TYR A 113 14.37 4.37 6.23
N HIS A 114 13.50 3.47 5.78
CA HIS A 114 12.29 3.82 5.04
C HIS A 114 11.20 4.16 6.05
N THR A 115 10.97 5.45 6.30
CA THR A 115 9.73 5.85 6.98
C THR A 115 8.54 5.38 6.13
N CYS A 116 7.39 5.10 6.75
CA CYS A 116 6.14 5.13 5.97
C CYS A 116 6.08 6.53 5.34
N GLN A 117 6.41 6.60 4.06
CA GLN A 117 6.38 7.86 3.33
C GLN A 117 4.91 8.12 3.03
N SER A 118 4.27 8.73 4.03
CA SER A 118 2.83 8.88 4.17
C SER A 118 2.16 9.33 2.87
N PHE A 119 0.96 8.81 2.67
CA PHE A 119 -0.02 9.08 1.62
C PHE A 119 -0.65 10.48 1.72
N ASP A 120 -0.07 11.36 2.54
CA ASP A 120 -0.53 12.74 2.69
C ASP A 120 0.21 13.60 1.68
N GLU A 121 -0.54 14.33 0.84
CA GLU A 121 -0.03 15.33 -0.10
C GLU A 121 0.98 16.29 0.54
N LYS A 122 0.92 16.47 1.87
CA LYS A 122 1.78 17.40 2.61
C LYS A 122 3.11 16.81 3.08
N GLU A 123 3.23 15.48 3.24
CA GLU A 123 4.39 14.89 3.96
C GLU A 123 5.29 13.97 3.11
N SER A 124 4.86 13.55 1.92
CA SER A 124 5.72 12.71 1.08
C SER A 124 6.68 13.53 0.23
N LYS A 125 7.94 13.67 0.68
CA LYS A 125 9.03 14.23 -0.16
C LYS A 125 9.23 13.44 -1.46
N TRP A 126 8.86 12.15 -1.49
CA TRP A 126 9.13 11.24 -2.62
C TRP A 126 7.87 10.77 -3.38
N GLY A 127 6.68 10.93 -2.78
CA GLY A 127 5.39 10.88 -3.47
C GLY A 127 5.10 9.58 -4.20
N TYR A 128 5.13 8.42 -3.54
CA TYR A 128 4.74 7.16 -4.17
C TYR A 128 3.23 7.08 -4.45
N LEU A 129 2.84 6.32 -5.48
CA LEU A 129 1.46 5.91 -5.70
C LEU A 129 1.09 4.86 -4.63
N GLY A 130 0.57 5.39 -3.55
CA GLY A 130 0.21 4.62 -2.39
C GLY A 130 1.41 4.40 -1.46
N CYS A 131 2.13 3.29 -1.64
CA CYS A 131 3.29 2.94 -0.81
C CYS A 131 4.53 2.74 -1.69
N TRP A 132 5.73 2.90 -1.13
CA TRP A 132 6.99 2.65 -1.83
C TRP A 132 7.10 1.24 -2.43
N ARG A 133 6.40 0.27 -1.82
CA ARG A 133 6.27 -1.11 -2.33
C ARG A 133 5.59 -1.19 -3.70
N SER A 134 4.82 -0.18 -4.10
CA SER A 134 4.23 -0.09 -5.46
C SER A 134 5.29 0.03 -6.56
N GLY A 135 6.49 0.55 -6.23
CA GLY A 135 7.51 0.87 -7.21
C GLY A 135 7.12 2.00 -8.17
N VAL A 136 6.06 2.77 -7.90
CA VAL A 136 5.61 3.88 -8.77
C VAL A 136 5.57 5.20 -8.01
N THR A 137 6.13 6.26 -8.60
CA THR A 137 6.15 7.60 -8.02
C THR A 137 5.29 8.60 -8.79
N LEU A 138 4.61 9.46 -8.04
CA LEU A 138 4.04 10.73 -8.44
C LEU A 138 5.02 11.89 -8.35
N ASN A 139 6.14 11.79 -7.62
CA ASN A 139 7.17 12.83 -7.71
C ASN A 139 8.18 12.48 -8.78
N TRP A 140 8.61 13.51 -9.50
CA TRP A 140 9.71 13.44 -10.43
C TRP A 140 10.82 14.39 -9.97
N VAL A 141 12.04 13.85 -9.88
CA VAL A 141 13.25 14.62 -9.60
C VAL A 141 14.26 14.30 -10.70
N PRO A 142 14.82 15.31 -11.40
CA PRO A 142 15.81 15.08 -12.44
C PRO A 142 17.00 14.27 -11.92
N GLY A 143 17.31 13.13 -12.56
CA GLY A 143 18.48 12.32 -12.21
C GLY A 143 18.37 11.48 -10.94
N ALA A 144 17.27 11.58 -10.18
CA ALA A 144 16.99 10.71 -9.03
C ALA A 144 16.08 9.52 -9.37
N SER A 145 15.93 9.21 -10.67
CA SER A 145 15.14 8.10 -11.18
C SER A 145 15.79 6.78 -10.80
N ALA A 146 15.47 6.31 -9.58
CA ALA A 146 15.51 4.95 -9.06
C ALA A 146 15.86 4.96 -7.56
N HIS A 147 15.08 5.65 -6.72
CA HIS A 147 15.07 5.22 -5.32
C HIS A 147 14.42 3.84 -5.30
N PHE A 148 15.21 2.80 -5.02
CA PHE A 148 14.76 1.39 -4.97
C PHE A 148 14.14 0.90 -6.28
N GLY A 149 14.65 1.36 -7.43
CA GLY A 149 14.15 0.99 -8.76
C GLY A 149 12.74 1.47 -9.10
N ALA A 150 12.19 2.43 -8.34
CA ALA A 150 10.88 3.00 -8.62
C ALA A 150 10.86 3.83 -9.92
N ARG A 151 9.72 3.82 -10.60
CA ARG A 151 9.48 4.54 -11.87
C ARG A 151 8.44 5.63 -11.66
N CYS A 152 8.58 6.76 -12.35
CA CYS A 152 7.49 7.74 -12.36
C CYS A 152 6.31 7.19 -13.18
N TRP A 153 5.08 7.52 -12.80
CA TRP A 153 3.86 7.00 -13.46
C TRP A 153 3.84 7.15 -14.99
N PHE A 154 4.47 8.21 -15.53
CA PHE A 154 4.53 8.46 -16.96
C PHE A 154 5.58 7.63 -17.71
N TYR A 155 6.28 6.70 -17.04
CA TYR A 155 7.17 5.75 -17.71
C TYR A 155 6.41 4.63 -18.43
N ASP A 156 5.19 4.35 -17.99
CA ASP A 156 4.32 3.33 -18.57
C ASP A 156 3.46 3.99 -19.68
N GLY A 157 4.06 4.18 -20.86
CA GLY A 157 3.40 4.85 -22.00
C GLY A 157 4.23 4.87 -23.28
N SER A 158 3.62 5.30 -24.39
CA SER A 158 4.24 5.29 -25.71
C SER A 158 3.86 6.49 -26.58
N LEU A 159 4.72 6.88 -27.53
CA LEU A 159 4.37 7.89 -28.55
C LEU A 159 3.50 7.25 -29.63
N ASN A 160 2.37 7.88 -29.93
CA ASN A 160 1.60 7.53 -31.12
C ASN A 160 2.17 8.20 -32.37
N SER A 161 1.61 7.85 -33.54
CA SER A 161 2.04 8.37 -34.85
C SER A 161 1.96 9.90 -35.01
N ARG A 162 1.22 10.60 -34.14
CA ARG A 162 1.08 12.07 -34.15
C ARG A 162 2.07 12.78 -33.22
N GLY A 163 2.91 12.03 -32.52
CA GLY A 163 3.82 12.55 -31.50
C GLY A 163 3.15 12.83 -30.16
N VAL A 164 1.91 12.38 -29.94
CA VAL A 164 1.26 12.50 -28.63
C VAL A 164 1.62 11.27 -27.80
N TYR A 165 2.12 11.49 -26.59
CA TYR A 165 2.46 10.42 -25.66
C TYR A 165 1.20 9.93 -24.97
N VAL A 166 0.89 8.65 -25.12
CA VAL A 166 -0.27 7.97 -24.55
C VAL A 166 0.17 7.21 -23.31
N ILE A 167 -0.57 7.40 -22.21
CA ILE A 167 -0.28 6.78 -20.92
C ILE A 167 -1.04 5.46 -20.83
N HIS A 168 -0.32 4.38 -20.54
CA HIS A 168 -0.90 3.05 -20.40
C HIS A 168 -1.34 2.82 -18.95
N LYS A 169 -2.51 3.37 -18.57
CA LYS A 169 -3.02 3.25 -17.19
C LYS A 169 -3.10 1.81 -16.70
N ASP A 170 -3.41 0.85 -17.57
CA ASP A 170 -3.46 -0.57 -17.21
C ASP A 170 -2.11 -1.11 -16.71
N GLU A 171 -0.99 -0.65 -17.30
CA GLU A 171 0.35 -1.01 -16.84
C GLU A 171 0.68 -0.39 -15.47
N ILE A 172 0.24 0.85 -15.25
CA ILE A 172 0.36 1.53 -13.95
C ILE A 172 -0.45 0.75 -12.89
N TYR A 173 -1.69 0.36 -13.21
CA TYR A 173 -2.54 -0.48 -12.37
C TYR A 173 -1.84 -1.79 -12.02
N GLN A 174 -1.37 -2.55 -13.01
CA GLN A 174 -0.69 -3.82 -12.78
C GLN A 174 0.54 -3.67 -11.89
N ARG A 175 1.36 -2.65 -12.13
CA ARG A 175 2.57 -2.39 -11.33
C ARG A 175 2.23 -2.01 -9.89
N VAL A 176 1.33 -1.05 -9.71
CA VAL A 176 0.95 -0.54 -8.40
C VAL A 176 0.25 -1.62 -7.57
N PHE A 177 -0.81 -2.24 -8.10
CA PHE A 177 -1.58 -3.23 -7.34
C PHE A 177 -0.83 -4.56 -7.21
N GLY A 178 -0.05 -4.96 -8.22
CA GLY A 178 0.82 -6.12 -8.13
C GLY A 178 1.89 -5.98 -7.03
N GLY A 179 2.55 -4.82 -6.94
CA GLY A 179 3.54 -4.55 -5.89
C GLY A 179 2.95 -4.36 -4.48
N LEU A 180 1.64 -4.11 -4.39
CA LEU A 180 0.93 -3.87 -3.13
C LEU A 180 0.10 -5.06 -2.63
N GLU A 181 -0.05 -6.12 -3.42
CA GLU A 181 -0.93 -7.24 -3.09
C GLU A 181 -0.57 -7.89 -1.74
N GLU A 182 0.71 -8.16 -1.50
CA GLU A 182 1.21 -8.69 -0.21
C GLU A 182 0.95 -7.74 0.96
N TYR A 183 0.84 -6.44 0.69
CA TYR A 183 0.64 -5.39 1.69
C TYR A 183 -0.81 -4.89 1.75
N ARG A 184 -1.76 -5.56 1.07
CA ARG A 184 -3.14 -5.06 0.86
C ARG A 184 -3.91 -4.80 2.16
N ARG A 185 -3.50 -5.42 3.26
CA ARG A 185 -4.11 -5.27 4.58
C ARG A 185 -3.40 -4.27 5.49
N CYS A 186 -2.40 -3.53 4.98
CA CYS A 186 -1.77 -2.43 5.71
C CYS A 186 -2.80 -1.35 6.12
N PRO A 187 -2.82 -0.90 7.39
CA PRO A 187 -3.72 0.15 7.86
C PRO A 187 -3.68 1.48 7.10
N LEU A 188 -2.53 1.82 6.51
CA LEU A 188 -2.36 3.08 5.77
C LEU A 188 -2.77 2.97 4.30
N LEU A 189 -3.04 1.77 3.79
CA LEU A 189 -3.26 1.55 2.38
C LEU A 189 -4.76 1.66 2.04
N ASN A 190 -5.11 2.69 1.27
CA ASN A 190 -6.44 2.86 0.73
C ASN A 190 -6.46 2.57 -0.77
N LEU A 191 -6.73 1.31 -1.12
CA LEU A 191 -6.75 0.83 -2.51
C LEU A 191 -7.81 1.55 -3.37
N LYS A 192 -8.96 1.93 -2.79
CA LYS A 192 -10.03 2.65 -3.50
C LYS A 192 -9.58 4.06 -3.90
N ASN A 193 -9.03 4.80 -2.95
CA ASN A 193 -8.50 6.15 -3.22
C ASN A 193 -7.31 6.10 -4.18
N LEU A 194 -6.48 5.04 -4.10
CA LEU A 194 -5.35 4.83 -5.00
C LEU A 194 -5.82 4.58 -6.44
N SER A 195 -6.83 3.74 -6.65
CA SER A 195 -7.47 3.54 -7.95
C SER A 195 -7.99 4.88 -8.50
N ALA A 196 -8.76 5.62 -7.71
CA ALA A 196 -9.31 6.91 -8.11
C ALA A 196 -8.21 7.96 -8.41
N LEU A 197 -7.05 7.86 -7.77
CA LEU A 197 -5.90 8.70 -8.08
C LEU A 197 -5.26 8.33 -9.42
N ILE A 198 -5.11 7.04 -9.73
CA ILE A 198 -4.61 6.56 -11.02
C ILE A 198 -5.57 6.97 -12.15
N ASP A 199 -6.88 6.86 -11.92
CA ASP A 199 -7.89 7.27 -12.91
C ASP A 199 -7.81 8.76 -13.24
N ARG A 200 -7.47 9.60 -12.25
CA ARG A 200 -7.26 11.05 -12.43
C ARG A 200 -5.94 11.42 -13.11
N LEU A 201 -5.03 10.46 -13.28
CA LEU A 201 -3.82 10.73 -14.07
C LEU A 201 -4.21 11.04 -15.52
N PRO A 202 -3.44 11.89 -16.24
CA PRO A 202 -3.67 12.16 -17.64
C PRO A 202 -3.60 10.88 -18.50
N ASP A 203 -4.50 10.74 -19.47
CA ASP A 203 -4.43 9.66 -20.48
C ASP A 203 -3.35 9.91 -21.54
N ARG A 204 -2.93 11.18 -21.68
CA ARG A 204 -1.96 11.59 -22.68
C ARG A 204 -1.20 12.84 -22.26
N ILE A 205 -0.03 13.01 -22.83
CA ILE A 205 0.82 14.20 -22.74
C ILE A 205 1.17 14.60 -24.17
N ASP A 206 0.90 15.85 -24.55
CA ASP A 206 1.32 16.38 -25.85
C ASP A 206 2.35 17.50 -25.64
N PRO A 207 3.66 17.26 -25.81
CA PRO A 207 4.68 18.30 -25.63
C PRO A 207 4.51 19.54 -26.53
N LYS A 208 3.68 19.49 -27.59
CA LYS A 208 3.34 20.67 -28.40
C LYS A 208 2.34 21.58 -27.68
N VAL A 209 1.48 21.03 -26.83
CA VAL A 209 0.44 21.74 -26.07
C VAL A 209 0.83 21.91 -24.60
N ASP A 210 1.23 20.81 -23.95
CA ASP A 210 1.70 20.75 -22.56
C ASP A 210 3.14 21.24 -22.47
N LYS A 211 3.30 22.56 -22.33
CA LYS A 211 4.59 23.25 -22.30
C LYS A 211 5.48 22.86 -21.12
N GLU A 212 4.95 22.13 -20.15
CA GLU A 212 5.71 21.57 -19.03
C GLU A 212 6.54 20.33 -19.42
N TRP A 213 6.31 19.79 -20.63
CA TRP A 213 6.91 18.56 -21.14
C TRP A 213 7.75 18.80 -22.40
N LYS A 214 8.72 17.92 -22.63
CA LYS A 214 9.55 17.89 -23.83
C LYS A 214 9.77 16.46 -24.30
N TYR A 215 10.02 16.28 -25.59
CA TYR A 215 10.48 15.00 -26.12
C TYR A 215 11.88 14.67 -25.58
N THR A 216 12.08 13.41 -25.25
CA THR A 216 13.39 12.88 -24.88
C THR A 216 14.20 12.70 -26.17
N GLN A 217 15.10 13.64 -26.47
CA GLN A 217 15.99 13.51 -27.62
C GLN A 217 17.05 12.44 -27.36
N GLY A 218 16.84 11.23 -27.87
CA GLY A 218 17.88 10.20 -28.07
C GLY A 218 18.84 9.99 -26.90
N SER A 219 18.42 10.27 -25.66
CA SER A 219 19.34 10.30 -24.54
C SER A 219 19.72 8.87 -24.24
N LYS A 220 20.94 8.48 -24.61
CA LYS A 220 21.54 7.23 -24.16
C LYS A 220 21.28 7.13 -22.66
N PRO A 221 20.74 6.01 -22.14
CA PRO A 221 20.49 5.88 -20.72
C PRO A 221 21.79 6.22 -19.99
N ARG A 222 21.78 7.30 -19.20
CA ARG A 222 22.90 7.60 -18.32
C ARG A 222 22.95 6.43 -17.35
N ARG A 223 24.04 5.64 -17.40
CA ARG A 223 24.31 4.63 -16.39
C ARG A 223 24.26 5.32 -15.04
N VAL A 224 23.18 5.11 -14.30
CA VAL A 224 23.08 5.55 -12.92
C VAL A 224 24.14 4.75 -12.14
N PRO A 225 24.99 5.39 -11.32
CA PRO A 225 25.97 4.66 -10.52
C PRO A 225 25.28 3.56 -9.72
N ARG A 226 25.76 2.32 -9.85
CA ARG A 226 25.25 1.11 -9.17
C ARG A 226 24.94 1.39 -7.69
N TYR A 227 23.68 1.60 -7.37
CA TYR A 227 23.14 1.42 -6.02
C TYR A 227 21.98 0.41 -5.99
N ASP A 228 21.71 -0.28 -7.10
CA ASP A 228 20.66 -1.28 -7.19
C ASP A 228 21.28 -2.68 -7.39
N LEU A 229 21.39 -3.43 -6.30
CA LEU A 229 21.68 -4.86 -6.30
C LEU A 229 20.47 -5.72 -6.73
N TYR A 230 19.40 -5.10 -7.24
CA TYR A 230 18.09 -5.75 -7.43
C TYR A 230 17.45 -5.55 -8.82
N PHE A 231 18.11 -4.87 -9.77
CA PHE A 231 17.60 -4.72 -11.13
C PHE A 231 18.71 -5.00 -12.15
N GLU A 232 18.47 -5.96 -13.05
CA GLU A 232 19.43 -6.36 -14.09
C GLU A 232 19.60 -5.27 -15.18
N GLU A 233 18.58 -4.43 -15.41
CA GLU A 233 18.65 -3.28 -16.33
C GLU A 233 17.87 -2.06 -15.81
N PRO A 234 18.38 -0.82 -16.01
CA PRO A 234 17.64 0.39 -15.66
C PRO A 234 16.37 0.50 -16.51
N PRO A 235 15.30 1.12 -15.98
CA PRO A 235 14.08 1.33 -16.75
C PRO A 235 14.37 2.09 -18.06
N PRO A 236 13.68 1.77 -19.17
CA PRO A 236 13.81 2.54 -20.40
C PRO A 236 13.44 3.99 -20.13
N VAL A 237 14.19 4.91 -20.74
CA VAL A 237 13.89 6.35 -20.63
C VAL A 237 12.59 6.62 -21.40
N PRO A 238 11.57 7.26 -20.79
CA PRO A 238 10.32 7.56 -21.48
C PRO A 238 10.57 8.51 -22.64
N ALA A 239 9.71 8.43 -23.66
CA ALA A 239 9.82 9.26 -24.86
C ALA A 239 9.52 10.75 -24.61
N VAL A 240 8.94 11.07 -23.45
CA VAL A 240 8.73 12.43 -22.96
C VAL A 240 9.24 12.56 -21.52
N LEU A 241 9.73 13.74 -21.18
CA LEU A 241 10.17 14.09 -19.83
C LEU A 241 9.66 15.48 -19.46
N PRO A 242 9.41 15.75 -18.17
CA PRO A 242 9.20 17.12 -17.72
C PRO A 242 10.43 18.00 -18.01
N ILE A 243 10.22 19.28 -18.22
CA ILE A 243 11.33 20.22 -18.48
C ILE A 243 12.23 20.37 -17.25
N ASN A 244 11.62 20.53 -16.08
CA ASN A 244 12.25 20.63 -14.76
C ASN A 244 11.20 20.36 -13.65
N GLU A 245 11.65 20.27 -12.40
CA GLU A 245 10.79 19.84 -11.28
C GLU A 245 9.62 20.82 -11.06
N ALA A 246 9.87 22.12 -11.21
CA ALA A 246 8.84 23.15 -11.07
C ALA A 246 7.76 23.01 -12.15
N ALA A 247 8.14 22.76 -13.40
CA ALA A 247 7.22 22.51 -14.50
C ALA A 247 6.38 21.25 -14.25
N TYR A 248 7.01 20.17 -13.78
CA TYR A 248 6.31 18.95 -13.41
C TYR A 248 5.27 19.19 -12.30
N ARG A 249 5.65 19.89 -11.22
CA ARG A 249 4.73 20.21 -10.13
C ARG A 249 3.56 21.09 -10.60
N ALA A 250 3.82 22.09 -11.45
CA ALA A 250 2.78 22.92 -12.03
C ALA A 250 1.80 22.10 -12.90
N TYR A 251 2.33 21.19 -13.71
CA TYR A 251 1.52 20.26 -14.50
C TYR A 251 0.63 19.38 -13.62
N MET A 252 1.21 18.73 -12.60
CA MET A 252 0.46 17.86 -11.68
C MET A 252 -0.63 18.62 -10.91
N GLN A 253 -0.36 19.84 -10.47
CA GLN A 253 -1.38 20.69 -9.85
C GLN A 253 -2.51 21.05 -10.82
N ARG A 254 -2.20 21.28 -12.10
CA ARG A 254 -3.20 21.58 -13.14
C ARG A 254 -4.08 20.37 -13.47
N VAL A 255 -3.51 19.17 -13.55
CA VAL A 255 -4.24 17.96 -13.96
C VAL A 255 -5.01 17.31 -12.80
N LEU A 256 -4.47 17.32 -11.58
CA LEU A 256 -5.13 16.71 -10.41
C LEU A 256 -6.20 17.60 -9.76
N LYS A 257 -6.21 18.91 -10.03
CA LYS A 257 -7.26 19.85 -9.59
C LYS A 257 -8.49 19.88 -10.51
N ARG A 258 -8.45 19.21 -11.67
CA ARG A 258 -9.63 19.10 -12.51
C ARG A 258 -10.62 18.14 -11.83
N PRO A 259 -11.89 18.55 -11.67
CA PRO A 259 -12.91 17.79 -10.95
C PRO A 259 -13.15 16.41 -11.56
#